data_AF-A0A179IAR0-F1
#
_entry.id   AF-A0A179IAR0-F1
#
_cell.length_a   1.000
_cell.length_b   1.000
_cell.length_c   1.000
_cell.angle_alpha   90.00
_cell.angle_beta   90.00
_cell.angle_gamma   90.00
#
_symmetry.space_group_name_H-M   'P 1'
#
loop_
_entity.id
_entity.type
_entity.pdbx_description
1 polymer ?
#
loop_
_entity_poly.entity_id
_entity_poly.type
_entity_poly.pdbx_seq_one_letter_code
_entity_poly.pdbx_strand_id
1 'polypeptide(L)'
;MPERLDRVFPRSLFNRFEFISGGATGWVFEVAPGIALKFLRPGREEELRRENETYALIERSDPRPPPHFIQSFLRLPYAHFMQLMPGSLDSRLRANRRQDPKTLECFEVGQD
;
A
#
# COMPACT_ATOMS: atom_id res chain seq x y z
N MET A 1 -14.41 11.78 -1.82
CA MET A 1 -14.54 10.69 -0.84
C MET A 1 -15.58 9.71 -1.39
N PRO A 2 -15.32 8.40 -1.48
CA PRO A 2 -16.33 7.49 -2.00
C PRO A 2 -17.44 7.36 -0.96
N GLU A 3 -18.66 7.77 -1.30
CA GLU A 3 -19.86 7.72 -0.45
C GLU A 3 -20.33 6.29 -0.08
N ARG A 4 -19.48 5.27 -0.32
CA ARG A 4 -19.85 3.85 -0.25
C ARG A 4 -19.00 3.01 0.69
N LEU A 5 -17.91 3.52 1.26
CA LEU A 5 -17.06 2.74 2.16
C LEU A 5 -17.83 2.23 3.39
N ASP A 6 -18.73 3.06 3.92
CA ASP A 6 -19.58 2.75 5.07
C ASP A 6 -20.59 1.62 4.84
N ARG A 7 -20.94 1.33 3.58
CA ARG A 7 -21.88 0.25 3.24
C ARG A 7 -21.22 -1.09 2.98
N VAL A 8 -19.91 -1.09 2.70
CA VAL A 8 -19.17 -2.30 2.34
C VAL A 8 -18.43 -2.86 3.55
N PHE A 9 -18.07 -2.00 4.52
CA PHE A 9 -17.26 -2.41 5.66
C PHE A 9 -18.03 -2.27 6.97
N PRO A 10 -18.21 -3.37 7.73
CA PRO A 10 -18.77 -3.28 9.06
C PRO A 10 -17.83 -2.41 9.90
N ARG A 11 -18.26 -1.20 10.25
CA ARG A 11 -17.53 -0.32 11.18
C ARG A 11 -17.25 -1.02 12.53
N SER A 12 -17.96 -2.11 12.82
CA SER A 12 -17.74 -2.99 13.98
C SER A 12 -16.50 -3.89 13.89
N LEU A 13 -15.94 -4.13 12.69
CA LEU A 13 -14.80 -5.03 12.49
C LEU A 13 -13.44 -4.32 12.63
N PHE A 14 -13.41 -3.01 12.44
CA PHE A 14 -12.18 -2.22 12.42
C PHE A 14 -12.30 -1.02 13.36
N ASN A 15 -11.49 -1.01 14.41
CA ASN A 15 -11.43 0.10 15.37
C ASN A 15 -10.72 1.34 14.81
N ARG A 16 -10.05 1.19 13.66
CA ARG A 16 -9.33 2.24 12.94
C ARG A 16 -9.69 2.11 11.46
N PHE A 17 -9.91 3.24 10.79
CA PHE A 17 -10.14 3.27 9.34
C PHE A 17 -9.59 4.58 8.79
N GLU A 18 -8.26 4.66 8.70
CA GLU A 18 -7.56 5.90 8.42
C GLU A 18 -7.02 5.90 6.99
N PHE A 19 -7.33 6.93 6.22
CA PHE A 19 -6.88 7.00 4.83
C PHE A 19 -5.35 7.25 4.76
N ILE A 20 -4.63 6.39 4.04
CA ILE A 20 -3.19 6.52 3.84
C ILE A 20 -2.89 7.22 2.50
N SER A 21 -3.42 6.66 1.40
CA SER A 21 -3.10 7.16 0.07
C SER A 21 -4.10 6.73 -0.99
N GLY A 22 -4.11 7.43 -2.12
CA GLY A 22 -4.88 7.08 -3.30
C GLY A 22 -3.96 6.96 -4.50
N GLY A 23 -3.88 5.77 -5.08
CA GLY A 23 -3.19 5.52 -6.35
C GLY A 23 -4.15 5.56 -7.54
N ALA A 24 -3.62 5.23 -8.72
CA ALA A 24 -4.38 5.14 -9.97
C ALA A 24 -5.47 4.05 -9.94
N THR A 25 -5.18 2.92 -9.28
CA THR A 25 -6.07 1.75 -9.25
C THR A 25 -6.87 1.62 -7.96
N GLY A 26 -6.44 2.24 -6.87
CA GLY A 26 -7.07 2.01 -5.57
C GLY A 26 -6.85 3.08 -4.53
N TRP A 27 -7.57 2.95 -3.42
CA TRP A 27 -7.38 3.69 -2.18
C TRP A 27 -6.81 2.75 -1.11
N VAL A 28 -5.92 3.25 -0.27
CA VAL A 28 -5.29 2.46 0.80
C VAL A 28 -5.64 3.09 2.14
N PHE A 29 -6.08 2.25 3.07
CA PHE A 29 -6.47 2.62 4.43
C PHE A 29 -5.69 1.78 5.45
N GLU A 30 -5.36 2.35 6.60
CA GLU A 30 -5.00 1.58 7.78
C GLU A 30 -6.28 1.14 8.49
N VAL A 31 -6.42 -0.16 8.70
CA VAL A 31 -7.65 -0.73 9.29
C VAL A 31 -7.42 -1.39 10.65
N ALA A 32 -6.17 -1.69 10.98
CA ALA A 32 -5.70 -2.15 12.28
C ALA A 32 -4.18 -1.90 12.38
N PRO A 33 -3.58 -1.94 13.58
CA PRO A 33 -2.13 -1.77 13.73
C PRO A 33 -1.36 -2.73 12.81
N GLY A 34 -0.57 -2.15 11.89
CA GLY A 34 0.24 -2.91 10.94
C GLY A 34 -0.53 -3.52 9.75
N ILE A 35 -1.83 -3.24 9.59
CA ILE A 35 -2.66 -3.80 8.51
C ILE A 35 -3.18 -2.68 7.62
N ALA A 36 -2.83 -2.77 6.34
CA ALA A 36 -3.34 -1.93 5.27
C ALA A 36 -4.42 -2.67 4.47
N LEU A 37 -5.44 -1.93 4.07
CA LEU A 37 -6.52 -2.36 3.19
C LEU A 37 -6.49 -1.52 1.93
N LYS A 38 -6.25 -2.15 0.79
CA LYS A 38 -6.37 -1.53 -0.52
C LYS A 38 -7.72 -1.85 -1.13
N PHE A 39 -8.51 -0.82 -1.40
CA PHE A 39 -9.74 -0.90 -2.17
C PHE A 39 -9.54 -0.54 -3.62
N LEU A 40 -10.23 -1.28 -4.47
CA LEU A 40 -10.33 -0.95 -5.87
C LEU A 40 -11.16 0.32 -6.11
N ARG A 41 -10.71 1.17 -7.05
CA ARG A 41 -11.54 2.24 -7.60
C ARG A 41 -12.57 1.67 -8.60
N PRO A 42 -13.79 2.24 -8.68
CA PRO A 42 -14.78 1.79 -9.68
C PRO A 42 -14.22 1.77 -11.10
N GLY A 43 -14.50 0.70 -11.86
CA GLY A 43 -14.07 0.55 -13.24
C GLY A 43 -12.61 0.11 -13.43
N ARG A 44 -11.99 -0.45 -12.38
CA ARG A 44 -10.59 -0.94 -12.39
C ARG A 44 -10.46 -2.45 -12.18
N GLU A 45 -11.53 -3.20 -12.43
CA GLU A 45 -11.64 -4.63 -12.11
C GLU A 45 -10.59 -5.46 -12.86
N GLU A 46 -10.23 -5.03 -14.06
CA GLU A 46 -9.19 -5.65 -14.88
C GLU A 46 -7.79 -5.44 -14.28
N GLU A 47 -7.49 -4.25 -13.76
CA GLU A 47 -6.25 -3.99 -13.03
C GLU A 47 -6.16 -4.81 -11.74
N LEU A 48 -7.28 -4.98 -11.03
CA LEU A 48 -7.33 -5.87 -9.86
C LEU A 48 -7.06 -7.33 -10.25
N ARG A 49 -7.66 -7.80 -11.35
CA ARG A 49 -7.44 -9.16 -11.87
C ARG A 49 -5.96 -9.40 -12.18
N ARG A 50 -5.31 -8.46 -12.88
CA ARG A 50 -3.87 -8.53 -13.18
C ARG A 50 -2.99 -8.50 -11.93
N GLU A 51 -3.36 -7.68 -10.94
CA GLU A 51 -2.67 -7.64 -9.65
C GLU A 51 -2.77 -9.00 -8.92
N ASN A 52 -3.94 -9.63 -8.95
CA ASN A 52 -4.14 -10.96 -8.37
C ASN A 52 -3.37 -12.07 -9.09
N GLU A 53 -3.30 -12.01 -10.41
CA GLU A 53 -2.48 -12.93 -11.22
C GLU A 53 -0.99 -12.76 -10.89
N THR A 54 -0.54 -11.50 -10.75
CA THR A 54 0.84 -11.19 -10.36
C THR A 54 1.16 -11.77 -8.98
N TYR A 55 0.29 -11.58 -7.99
CA TYR A 55 0.46 -12.20 -6.67
C TYR A 55 0.52 -13.72 -6.75
N ALA A 56 -0.37 -14.36 -7.53
CA ALA A 56 -0.37 -15.81 -7.69
C ALA A 56 0.92 -16.34 -8.36
N LEU A 57 1.51 -15.60 -9.29
CA LEU A 57 2.80 -15.95 -9.89
C LEU A 57 3.94 -15.87 -8.87
N ILE A 58 3.96 -14.81 -8.04
CA ILE A 58 4.98 -14.60 -7.02
C ILE A 58 4.86 -15.66 -5.90
N GLU A 59 3.64 -16.01 -5.49
CA GLU A 59 3.40 -17.06 -4.49
C GLU A 59 3.88 -18.44 -4.94
N ARG A 60 3.88 -18.69 -6.26
CA ARG A 60 4.33 -19.95 -6.87
C ARG A 60 5.81 -19.95 -7.26
N SER A 61 6.52 -18.84 -7.10
CA SER A 61 7.90 -18.73 -7.58
C SER A 61 8.87 -19.56 -6.74
N ASP A 62 9.89 -20.11 -7.42
CA ASP A 62 11.05 -20.76 -6.80
C ASP A 62 12.33 -20.11 -7.38
N PRO A 63 13.21 -19.50 -6.56
CA PRO A 63 13.13 -19.40 -5.10
C PRO A 63 11.95 -18.58 -4.59
N ARG A 64 11.54 -18.85 -3.35
CA ARG A 64 10.49 -18.07 -2.69
C ARG A 64 10.86 -16.58 -2.64
N PRO A 65 9.87 -15.67 -2.75
CA PRO A 65 10.13 -14.24 -2.70
C PRO A 65 10.76 -13.84 -1.36
N PRO A 66 11.57 -12.76 -1.34
CA PRO A 66 12.15 -12.25 -0.11
C PRO A 66 11.07 -11.94 0.94
N PRO A 67 11.36 -12.09 2.26
CA PRO A 67 10.39 -11.81 3.32
C PRO A 67 9.84 -10.37 3.32
N HIS A 68 10.58 -9.45 2.71
CA HIS A 68 10.20 -8.04 2.61
C HIS A 68 9.29 -7.73 1.41
N PHE A 69 8.96 -8.73 0.60
CA PHE A 69 8.02 -8.57 -0.49
C PHE A 69 6.59 -8.52 0.07
N ILE A 70 5.92 -7.38 -0.09
CA ILE A 70 4.54 -7.24 0.37
C ILE A 70 3.63 -8.12 -0.47
N GLN A 71 2.98 -9.06 0.20
CA GLN A 71 1.93 -9.90 -0.37
C GLN A 71 0.59 -9.55 0.27
N SER A 72 -0.47 -9.74 -0.52
CA SER A 72 -1.82 -9.74 0.02
C SER A 72 -2.03 -11.03 0.80
N PHE A 73 -2.34 -10.94 2.09
CA PHE A 73 -2.61 -12.12 2.93
C PHE A 73 -4.10 -12.50 2.92
N LEU A 74 -4.98 -11.59 2.49
CA LEU A 74 -6.40 -11.85 2.27
C LEU A 74 -6.88 -11.05 1.06
N ARG A 75 -7.36 -11.78 0.03
CA ARG A 75 -7.89 -11.23 -1.22
C ARG A 75 -9.41 -11.40 -1.28
N LEU A 76 -10.13 -10.30 -1.43
CA LEU A 76 -11.57 -10.24 -1.64
C LEU A 76 -11.86 -9.62 -3.03
N PRO A 77 -13.08 -9.76 -3.57
CA PRO A 77 -13.41 -9.33 -4.94
C PRO A 77 -13.10 -7.86 -5.30
N TYR A 78 -12.89 -6.97 -4.32
CA TYR A 78 -12.58 -5.55 -4.52
C TYR A 78 -11.57 -4.99 -3.51
N ALA A 79 -10.92 -5.86 -2.74
CA ALA A 79 -10.20 -5.46 -1.55
C ALA A 79 -9.06 -6.43 -1.23
N HIS A 80 -7.87 -5.87 -0.98
CA HIS A 80 -6.68 -6.62 -0.56
C HIS A 80 -6.22 -6.16 0.81
N PHE A 81 -6.03 -7.12 1.72
CA PHE A 81 -5.36 -6.87 2.99
C PHE A 81 -3.89 -7.23 2.89
N MET A 82 -3.04 -6.33 3.36
CA MET A 82 -1.59 -6.44 3.28
C MET A 82 -0.94 -5.82 4.52
N GLN A 83 0.34 -6.14 4.73
CA GLN A 83 1.12 -5.48 5.76
C GLN A 83 1.22 -3.97 5.48
N LEU A 84 1.02 -3.16 6.50
CA LEU A 84 1.26 -1.72 6.44
C LEU A 84 2.77 -1.45 6.46
N MET A 85 3.24 -0.69 5.47
CA MET A 85 4.63 -0.20 5.44
C MET A 85 4.73 1.18 6.09
N PRO A 86 5.86 1.50 6.74
CA PRO A 86 6.09 2.79 7.41
C PRO A 86 6.22 3.99 6.45
N GLY A 87 6.03 3.78 5.14
CA GLY A 87 6.10 4.82 4.12
C GLY A 87 6.72 4.31 2.83
N SER A 88 6.70 5.14 1.78
CA SER A 88 7.36 4.81 0.52
C SER A 88 8.87 5.01 0.63
N LEU A 89 9.64 4.26 -0.16
CA LEU A 89 11.09 4.45 -0.24
C LEU A 89 11.44 5.88 -0.70
N ASP A 90 10.71 6.43 -1.68
CA ASP A 90 10.91 7.81 -2.14
C ASP A 90 10.72 8.82 -1.00
N SER A 91 9.65 8.68 -0.21
CA SER A 91 9.40 9.55 0.95
C SER A 91 10.53 9.47 1.97
N ARG A 92 11.02 8.26 2.28
CA ARG A 92 12.14 8.05 3.22
C ARG A 92 13.43 8.65 2.69
N LEU A 93 13.74 8.40 1.42
CA LEU A 93 14.93 8.96 0.77
C LEU A 93 14.88 10.49 0.74
N ARG A 94 13.71 11.10 0.56
CA ARG A 94 13.53 12.56 0.62
C ARG A 94 13.69 13.11 2.03
N ALA A 95 13.12 12.43 3.03
CA ALA A 95 13.23 12.83 4.42
C ALA A 95 14.68 12.80 4.94
N ASN A 96 15.49 11.88 4.42
CA ASN A 96 16.90 11.71 4.80
C ASN A 96 17.89 12.45 3.90
N ARG A 97 17.43 13.38 3.05
CA ARG A 97 18.34 14.23 2.26
C ARG A 97 18.97 15.29 3.15
N ARG A 98 20.28 15.45 3.04
CA ARG A 98 20.98 16.64 3.48
C ARG A 98 21.24 17.52 2.28
N GLN A 99 20.77 18.75 2.37
CA GLN A 99 20.85 19.73 1.29
C GLN A 99 21.78 20.87 1.69
N ASP A 100 22.52 21.40 0.73
CA ASP A 100 23.26 22.64 0.94
C ASP A 100 22.24 23.76 1.18
N PRO A 101 22.32 24.48 2.31
CA PRO A 101 21.32 25.50 2.64
C PRO A 101 21.31 26.70 1.66
N LYS A 102 22.35 26.88 0.85
CA LYS A 102 22.47 27.95 -0.16
C LYS A 102 21.99 27.52 -1.54
N THR A 103 22.34 26.31 -1.99
CA THR A 103 22.02 25.85 -3.34
C THR A 103 20.82 24.90 -3.39
N LEU A 104 20.40 24.37 -2.24
CA LEU A 104 19.41 23.30 -2.08
C LEU A 104 19.80 21.98 -2.77
N GLU A 105 21.04 21.85 -3.23
CA GLU A 105 21.56 20.63 -3.82
C GLU A 105 21.72 19.55 -2.74
N CYS A 106 21.22 18.35 -3.05
CA CYS A 106 21.38 17.20 -2.17
C CYS A 106 22.80 16.66 -2.30
N PHE A 107 23.60 16.74 -1.24
CA PHE A 107 24.97 16.23 -1.23
C PHE A 107 25.12 14.91 -0.47
N GLU A 108 24.12 14.52 0.33
CA GLU A 108 24.11 13.25 1.06
C GLU A 108 22.67 12.76 1.26
N VAL A 109 22.48 11.44 1.23
CA VAL A 109 21.26 10.79 1.72
C VAL A 109 21.69 9.90 2.88
N GLY A 110 21.24 10.22 4.09
CA GLY A 110 21.55 9.44 5.29
C GLY A 110 21.00 8.03 5.21
N GLN A 111 21.70 7.06 5.81
CA GLN A 111 21.18 5.72 6.03
C GLN A 111 20.49 5.67 7.40
N ASP A 112 19.21 5.29 7.42
CA ASP A 112 18.48 4.93 8.65
C ASP A 112 19.05 3.66 9.27
#